data_AF-A0A0Q8QVF3-F1
#
_entry.id   AF-A0A0Q8QVF3-F1
#
_cell.length_a   1.000
_cell.length_b   1.000
_cell.length_c   1.000
_cell.angle_alpha   90.00
_cell.angle_beta   90.00
_cell.angle_gamma   90.00
#
_symmetry.space_group_name_H-M   'P 1'
#
loop_
_entity.id
_entity.type
_entity.pdbx_description
1 polymer ?
#
loop_
_entity_poly.entity_id
_entity_poly.type
_entity_poly.pdbx_seq_one_letter_code
_entity_poly.pdbx_strand_id
1 'polypeptide(L)' 'MDLSVPLVIAAASALVGLLCLWLMLVALLRLRKVRKGKGPLGDTPADLKSFALRQLLSAVVMVALAAIIFVYS' A
#
# COMPACT_ATOMS: atom_id res chain seq x y z
N MET A 1 -27.08 -5.06 16.80
CA MET A 1 -25.61 -5.08 16.66
C MET A 1 -25.20 -3.66 16.32
N ASP A 2 -24.95 -2.84 17.34
CA ASP A 2 -24.42 -1.49 17.16
C ASP A 2 -22.99 -1.62 16.63
N LEU A 3 -22.87 -1.59 15.30
CA LEU A 3 -21.60 -1.61 14.62
C LEU A 3 -20.92 -0.28 14.96
N SER A 4 -20.01 -0.29 15.93
CA SER A 4 -19.26 0.89 16.35
C SER A 4 -18.57 1.47 15.12
N VAL A 5 -19.08 2.59 14.63
CA VAL A 5 -18.54 3.37 13.49
C VAL A 5 -17.00 3.43 13.49
N PRO A 6 -16.30 3.67 14.62
CA PRO A 6 -14.83 3.66 14.63
C PRO A 6 -14.19 2.32 14.25
N LEU A 7 -14.78 1.19 14.64
CA LEU A 7 -14.29 -0.15 14.27
C LEU A 7 -14.41 -0.42 12.76
N VAL A 8 -15.47 0.09 12.14
CA VAL A 8 -15.67 0.01 10.69
C VAL A 8 -14.61 0.86 9.96
N ILE A 9 -14.33 2.06 10.47
CA ILE A 9 -13.29 2.94 9.92
C ILE A 9 -11.91 2.31 10.09
N ALA A 10 -11.63 1.67 11.23
CA ALA A 10 -10.38 0.95 11.46
C ALA A 10 -10.20 -0.20 10.47
N ALA A 11 -11.25 -1.02 10.26
CA ALA A 11 -11.23 -2.12 9.30
C ALA A 11 -11.03 -1.63 7.85
N ALA A 12 -11.73 -0.56 7.45
CA ALA A 12 -11.57 0.06 6.14
C ALA A 12 -10.15 0.60 5.95
N SER A 13 -9.60 1.29 6.96
CA SER A 13 -8.24 1.83 6.92
C SER A 13 -7.18 0.72 6.80
N ALA A 14 -7.38 -0.39 7.51
CA ALA A 14 -6.53 -1.57 7.40
C ALA A 14 -6.57 -2.18 5.98
N LEU A 15 -7.76 -2.26 5.37
CA LEU A 15 -7.91 -2.75 3.98
C LEU A 15 -7.19 -1.83 2.98
N VAL A 16 -7.28 -0.51 3.14
CA VAL A 16 -6.55 0.44 2.29
C VAL A 16 -5.03 0.29 2.45
N GLY A 17 -4.55 0.10 3.69
CA GLY A 17 -3.14 -0.21 3.97
C GLY A 17 -2.68 -1.49 3.27
N LEU A 18 -3.49 -2.55 3.33
CA LEU A 18 -3.23 -3.83 2.66
C LEU A 18 -3.16 -3.69 1.14
N LEU A 19 -4.07 -2.90 0.56
CA LEU A 19 -4.09 -2.56 -0.88
C LEU A 19 -2.83 -1.81 -1.31
N CYS A 20 -2.34 -0.86 -0.50
CA CYS A 20 -1.08 -0.19 -0.77
C CYS A 20 0.12 -1.15 -0.74
N LEU A 21 0.18 -2.06 0.24
CA LEU A 21 1.23 -3.08 0.30
C LEU A 21 1.19 -4.02 -0.91
N TRP A 22 -0.01 -4.39 -1.36
CA TRP A 22 -0.17 -5.19 -2.57
C TRP A 22 0.35 -4.48 -3.83
N LEU A 23 -0.02 -3.21 -4.02
CA LEU A 23 0.46 -2.40 -5.14
C LEU A 23 1.99 -2.21 -5.10
N MET A 24 2.57 -2.06 -3.91
CA MET A 24 4.03 -2.04 -3.71
C MET A 24 4.69 -3.35 -4.16
N LEU A 25 4.14 -4.50 -3.76
CA LEU A 25 4.62 -5.82 -4.16
C LEU A 25 4.55 -6.00 -5.68
N VAL A 26 3.44 -5.61 -6.30
CA VAL A 26 3.28 -5.64 -7.76
C VAL A 26 4.33 -4.76 -8.44
N ALA A 27 4.59 -3.56 -7.93
CA ALA A 27 5.62 -2.67 -8.46
C ALA A 27 7.03 -3.26 -8.33
N LEU A 28 7.36 -3.92 -7.21
CA LEU A 28 8.62 -4.64 -7.01
C LEU A 28 8.77 -5.83 -7.97
N LEU A 29 7.69 -6.58 -8.20
CA LEU A 29 7.69 -7.68 -9.17
C LEU A 29 7.86 -7.17 -10.60
N ARG A 30 7.21 -6.05 -10.96
CA ARG A 30 7.42 -5.35 -12.24
C ARG A 30 8.86 -4.86 -12.37
N LEU A 31 9.42 -4.25 -11.33
CA LEU A 31 10.83 -3.82 -11.28
C LEU A 31 11.79 -5.00 -11.52
N ARG A 32 11.53 -6.16 -10.89
CA ARG A 32 12.32 -7.39 -11.13
C ARG A 32 12.20 -7.89 -12.57
N LYS A 33 11.03 -7.77 -13.21
CA LYS A 33 10.83 -8.14 -14.62
C LYS A 33 11.53 -7.15 -15.57
N VAL A 34 11.42 -5.84 -15.31
CA VAL A 34 12.10 -4.77 -16.08
C VAL A 34 13.62 -4.91 -15.98
N ARG A 35 14.16 -5.16 -14.78
CA ARG A 35 15.60 -5.45 -14.58
C ARG A 35 16.09 -6.68 -15.36
N LYS A 36 15.22 -7.64 -15.66
CA LYS A 36 15.52 -8.82 -16.47
C LYS A 36 15.30 -8.61 -17.98
N GLY A 37 15.04 -7.37 -18.42
CA GLY A 37 14.76 -7.05 -19.82
C GLY A 37 13.41 -7.54 -20.34
N LYS A 38 12.52 -8.03 -19.45
CA LYS A 38 11.15 -8.49 -19.78
C LYS A 38 10.08 -7.48 -19.37
N GLY A 39 10.47 -6.21 -19.28
CA GLY A 39 9.58 -5.11 -18.89
C GLY A 39 8.75 -4.57 -20.05
N PRO A 40 7.54 -4.05 -19.80
CA PRO A 40 6.82 -3.27 -20.80
C PRO A 40 7.63 -2.03 -21.20
N LEU A 41 7.60 -1.67 -22.49
CA LEU A 41 8.45 -0.69 -23.17
C LEU A 41 8.31 0.79 -22.70
N GLY A 42 7.66 1.07 -21.56
CA GLY A 42 7.46 2.42 -21.04
C GLY A 42 7.78 2.61 -19.55
N ASP A 43 7.94 1.53 -18.78
CA ASP A 43 8.22 1.64 -17.35
C ASP A 43 9.74 1.71 -17.11
N THR A 44 10.26 2.86 -16.71
CA THR A 44 11.65 2.93 -16.25
C THR A 44 11.78 2.35 -14.84
N PRO A 45 12.91 1.71 -14.52
CA PRO A 45 13.14 1.18 -13.17
C PRO A 45 13.16 2.27 -12.09
N ALA A 46 13.43 3.53 -12.46
CA ALA A 46 13.36 4.67 -11.57
C ALA A 46 11.90 4.99 -11.16
N ASP A 47 10.97 5.00 -12.11
CA ASP A 47 9.55 5.25 -11.85
C ASP A 47 8.93 4.17 -10.97
N LEU A 48 9.21 2.90 -11.25
CA LEU A 48 8.70 1.77 -10.45
C LEU A 48 9.23 1.81 -9.01
N LYS A 49 10.48 2.23 -8.81
CA LYS A 49 11.07 2.37 -7.47
C LYS A 49 10.46 3.56 -6.71
N SER A 50 10.27 4.70 -7.38
CA SER A 50 9.59 5.87 -6.83
C SER A 50 8.15 5.55 -6.43
N PHE A 51 7.41 4.85 -7.29
CA PHE A 51 6.06 4.38 -7.02
C PHE A 51 6.02 3.44 -5.81
N ALA A 52 6.91 2.45 -5.74
CA ALA A 52 6.99 1.54 -4.60
C ALA A 52 7.26 2.28 -3.27
N LEU A 53 8.14 3.29 -3.28
CA LEU A 53 8.42 4.11 -2.09
C LEU A 53 7.20 4.93 -1.66
N ARG A 54 6.49 5.55 -2.59
CA ARG A 54 5.25 6.30 -2.30
C ARG A 54 4.17 5.38 -1.73
N GLN A 55 4.06 4.17 -2.27
CA GLN A 55 3.09 3.19 -1.81
C GLN A 55 3.42 2.63 -0.43
N LEU A 56 4.71 2.47 -0.11
CA LEU A 56 5.16 2.13 1.23
C LEU A 56 4.82 3.24 2.22
N LEU A 57 5.10 4.51 1.88
CA LEU A 57 4.76 5.65 2.72
C LEU A 57 3.24 5.72 2.99
N SER A 58 2.43 5.56 1.95
CA SER A 58 0.97 5.55 2.08
C SER A 58 0.45 4.38 2.93
N ALA A 59 1.02 3.18 2.76
CA ALA A 59 0.69 2.03 3.60
C ALA A 59 1.02 2.30 5.08
N VAL A 60 2.20 2.87 5.38
CA VAL A 60 2.61 3.20 6.76
C VAL A 60 1.65 4.21 7.39
N VAL A 61 1.27 5.26 6.66
CA VAL A 61 0.31 6.27 7.16
C VAL A 61 -1.05 5.65 7.43
N MET A 62 -1.58 4.83 6.53
CA MET A 62 -2.87 4.16 6.70
C MET A 62 -2.88 3.18 7.88
N VAL A 63 -1.79 2.43 8.05
CA VAL A 63 -1.62 1.51 9.19
C VAL A 63 -1.49 2.28 10.50
N ALA A 64 -0.72 3.37 10.53
CA ALA A 64 -0.61 4.23 11.70
C ALA A 64 -1.95 4.85 12.09
N LEU A 65 -2.72 5.33 11.11
CA LEU A 65 -4.07 5.86 11.35
C LEU A 65 -5.02 4.79 11.89
N ALA A 66 -5.02 3.59 11.29
CA ALA A 66 -5.82 2.47 11.78
C ALA A 66 -5.46 2.08 13.23
N ALA A 67 -4.17 2.07 13.56
CA ALA A 67 -3.69 1.79 14.91
C ALA A 67 -4.14 2.87 15.91
N ILE A 68 -4.09 4.15 15.53
CA ILE A 68 -4.60 5.25 16.37
C ILE A 68 -6.10 5.07 16.61
N ILE A 69 -6.89 4.81 15.55
CA ILE A 69 -8.33 4.59 15.69
C ILE A 69 -8.62 3.41 16.62
N PHE A 70 -7.85 2.32 16.50
CA PHE A 70 -8.02 1.14 17.35
C PHE A 70 -7.65 1.40 18.83
N VAL A 71 -6.61 2.19 19.10
CA VAL A 71 -6.19 2.51 20.48
C VAL A 71 -7.14 3.49 21.16
N TYR A 72 -7.75 4.41 20.41
CA TYR A 72 -8.64 5.45 20.93
C TYR A 72 -10.14 5.14 20.76
N SER A 73 -10.51 3.98 20.21
CA SER A 73 -11.89 3.48 20.08
C SER A 73 -12.22 2.45 21.14
#